data_AF-A0A7C2L814-F1
#
_entry.id   AF-A0A7C2L814-F1
#
_cell.length_a   1.000
_cell.length_b   1.000
_cell.length_c   1.000
_cell.angle_alpha   90.00
_cell.angle_beta   90.00
_cell.angle_gamma   90.00
#
_symmetry.space_group_name_H-M   'P 1'
#
loop_
_entity.id
_entity.type
_entity.pdbx_description
1 polymer ?
#
loop_
_entity_poly.entity_id
_entity_poly.type
_entity_poly.pdbx_seq_one_letter_code
_entity_poly.pdbx_strand_id
1 'polypeptide(L)'
;TGALLELARVLAARQETPPYTLRFVFFDGEEAFVSWSQTDSKYGSRYMVEQLERRGELSRIRALILLDMIGDKDLDIVRDAYSTRWLQDILWETARQLGYERHFTDRETFVDDDHVPFLQKGVPAVDLIDFNYGLWNRYWHTAEDTLDKVSPRSLKIVGDVVLRALPRIEAALAAAGRR
;
A
#
# COMPACT_ATOMS: atom_id res chain seq x y z
N THR A 1 -4.73 -8.56 -2.73
CA THR A 1 -4.13 -9.93 -2.63
C THR A 1 -3.33 -10.39 -3.84
N GLY A 2 -3.92 -10.55 -5.02
CA GLY A 2 -3.23 -11.17 -6.19
C GLY A 2 -1.93 -10.47 -6.60
N ALA A 3 -1.91 -9.13 -6.60
CA ALA A 3 -0.70 -8.36 -6.88
C ALA A 3 0.45 -8.67 -5.89
N LEU A 4 0.14 -8.80 -4.60
CA LEU A 4 1.16 -9.06 -3.58
C LEU A 4 1.81 -10.45 -3.74
N LEU A 5 1.04 -11.45 -4.16
CA LEU A 5 1.57 -12.79 -4.49
C LEU A 5 2.51 -12.72 -5.71
N GLU A 6 2.14 -11.97 -6.75
CA GLU A 6 3.00 -11.81 -7.92
C GLU A 6 4.27 -11.01 -7.60
N LEU A 7 4.16 -9.96 -6.79
CA LEU A 7 5.32 -9.23 -6.27
C LEU A 7 6.27 -10.17 -5.52
N ALA A 8 5.74 -11.03 -4.64
CA ALA A 8 6.54 -12.01 -3.92
C ALA A 8 7.25 -12.98 -4.86
N ARG A 9 6.56 -13.49 -5.89
CA ARG A 9 7.14 -14.38 -6.90
C ARG A 9 8.26 -13.70 -7.69
N VAL A 10 8.05 -12.46 -8.14
CA VAL A 10 9.05 -11.68 -8.89
C VAL A 10 10.25 -11.35 -8.02
N LEU A 11 10.03 -10.95 -6.77
CA LEU A 11 11.10 -10.62 -5.83
C LEU A 11 11.92 -11.84 -5.42
N ALA A 12 11.28 -13.00 -5.24
CA ALA A 12 11.96 -14.25 -4.95
C ALA A 12 12.86 -14.75 -6.10
N ALA A 13 12.59 -14.33 -7.34
CA ALA A 13 13.41 -14.65 -8.50
C ALA A 13 14.63 -13.72 -8.68
N ARG A 14 14.76 -12.66 -7.88
CA ARG A 14 15.92 -11.77 -7.93
C ARG A 14 17.15 -12.49 -7.39
N GLN A 15 18.30 -12.28 -8.04
CA GLN A 15 19.58 -12.84 -7.60
C GLN A 15 20.21 -12.04 -6.46
N GLU A 16 19.84 -10.77 -6.33
CA GLU A 16 20.36 -9.87 -5.31
C GLU A 16 19.57 -10.01 -4.01
N THR A 17 20.28 -10.17 -2.90
CA THR A 17 19.68 -10.12 -1.57
C THR A 17 19.36 -8.66 -1.22
N PRO A 18 18.10 -8.31 -0.94
CA PRO A 18 17.75 -6.94 -0.57
C PRO A 18 18.40 -6.56 0.78
N PRO A 19 18.76 -5.28 0.99
CA PRO A 19 19.37 -4.81 2.23
C PRO A 19 18.42 -4.88 3.44
N TYR A 20 17.12 -5.04 3.20
CA TYR A 20 16.09 -5.22 4.22
C TYR A 20 15.30 -6.51 3.97
N THR A 21 14.84 -7.15 5.05
CA THR A 21 13.88 -8.26 4.94
C THR A 21 12.54 -7.74 4.42
N LEU A 22 12.09 -8.28 3.29
CA LEU A 22 10.76 -8.02 2.77
C LEU A 22 9.75 -8.96 3.43
N ARG A 23 8.67 -8.41 3.98
CA ARG A 23 7.56 -9.17 4.57
C ARG A 23 6.31 -8.95 3.74
N PHE A 24 5.73 -10.02 3.24
CA PHE A 24 4.42 -10.01 2.58
C PHE A 24 3.38 -10.36 3.62
N VAL A 25 2.47 -9.43 3.90
CA VAL A 25 1.44 -9.57 4.94
C VAL A 25 0.08 -9.42 4.29
N PHE A 26 -0.81 -10.36 4.59
CA PHE A 26 -2.21 -10.33 4.20
C PHE A 26 -2.99 -10.12 5.50
N PHE A 27 -3.45 -8.89 5.71
CA PHE A 27 -4.28 -8.59 6.88
C PHE A 27 -5.65 -9.27 6.74
N ASP A 28 -6.25 -9.56 7.89
CA ASP A 28 -7.57 -10.17 7.99
C ASP A 28 -8.48 -9.23 8.79
N GLY A 29 -9.78 -9.24 8.48
CA GLY A 29 -10.75 -8.35 9.09
C GLY A 29 -10.37 -6.87 8.97
N GLU A 30 -10.01 -6.40 7.77
CA GLU A 30 -9.90 -4.96 7.52
C GLU A 30 -11.30 -4.32 7.59
N GLU A 31 -12.26 -4.95 6.93
CA GLU A 31 -13.63 -4.47 6.82
C GLU A 31 -14.38 -4.40 8.16
N ALA A 32 -15.26 -3.39 8.26
CA ALA A 32 -16.18 -3.23 9.36
C ALA A 32 -17.32 -4.26 9.30
N PHE A 33 -17.78 -4.75 10.45
CA PHE A 33 -18.96 -5.61 10.52
C PHE A 33 -20.27 -4.83 10.51
N VAL A 34 -20.30 -3.64 11.13
CA VAL A 34 -21.51 -2.81 11.28
C VAL A 34 -21.29 -1.42 10.72
N SER A 35 -20.26 -0.72 11.20
CA SER A 35 -19.95 0.64 10.79
C SER A 35 -18.48 0.93 11.03
N TRP A 36 -17.82 1.41 9.99
CA TRP A 36 -16.42 1.82 10.05
C TRP A 36 -16.17 2.76 11.24
N SER A 37 -15.33 2.32 12.17
CA SER A 37 -14.97 3.07 13.37
C SER A 37 -13.64 2.61 13.95
N GLN A 38 -13.13 3.30 14.97
CA GLN A 38 -11.86 2.94 15.65
C GLN A 38 -11.83 1.51 16.23
N THR A 39 -12.99 0.92 16.51
CA THR A 39 -13.13 -0.42 17.11
C THR A 39 -13.80 -1.44 16.19
N ASP A 40 -14.38 -1.00 15.07
CA ASP A 40 -15.03 -1.82 14.06
C ASP A 40 -14.43 -1.52 12.69
N SER A 41 -13.16 -1.93 12.55
CA SER A 41 -12.33 -1.89 11.34
C SER A 41 -10.93 -2.42 11.68
N LYS A 42 -10.14 -2.75 10.65
CA LYS A 42 -8.67 -2.94 10.71
C LYS A 42 -8.24 -3.89 11.81
N TYR A 43 -9.04 -4.94 12.06
CA TYR A 43 -8.85 -5.87 13.17
C TYR A 43 -7.46 -6.50 13.11
N GLY A 44 -7.07 -7.00 11.94
CA GLY A 44 -5.79 -7.69 11.74
C GLY A 44 -4.58 -6.76 11.85
N SER A 45 -4.60 -5.59 11.21
CA SER A 45 -3.47 -4.65 11.28
C SER A 45 -3.30 -4.06 12.68
N ARG A 46 -4.39 -3.67 13.36
CA ARG A 46 -4.38 -3.25 14.77
C ARG A 46 -3.79 -4.34 15.65
N TYR A 47 -4.27 -5.57 15.53
CA TYR A 47 -3.74 -6.70 16.28
C TYR A 47 -2.25 -6.92 16.02
N MET A 48 -1.81 -6.90 14.75
CA MET A 48 -0.40 -7.07 14.41
C MET A 48 0.48 -5.99 15.03
N VAL A 49 0.08 -4.72 14.95
CA VAL A 49 0.82 -3.60 15.55
C VAL A 49 0.92 -3.77 17.06
N GLU A 50 -0.18 -4.08 17.75
CA GLU A 50 -0.17 -4.34 19.19
C GLU A 50 0.75 -5.51 19.57
N GLN A 51 0.72 -6.61 18.81
CA GLN A 51 1.59 -7.76 19.09
C GLN A 51 3.08 -7.44 18.86
N LEU A 52 3.40 -6.71 17.80
CA LEU A 52 4.78 -6.27 17.53
C LEU A 52 5.28 -5.31 18.62
N GLU A 53 4.42 -4.41 19.10
CA GLU A 53 4.75 -3.50 20.21
C GLU A 53 5.01 -4.28 21.50
N ARG A 54 4.12 -5.22 21.86
CA ARG A 54 4.29 -6.08 23.05
C ARG A 54 5.57 -6.90 23.02
N ARG A 55 6.01 -7.34 21.83
CA ARG A 55 7.27 -8.08 21.65
C ARG A 55 8.51 -7.18 21.54
N GLY A 56 8.36 -5.85 21.52
CA GLY A 56 9.47 -4.93 21.28
C GLY A 56 10.04 -5.01 19.86
N GLU A 57 9.26 -5.51 18.90
CA GLU A 57 9.69 -5.77 17.52
C GLU A 57 9.21 -4.70 16.53
N LEU A 58 8.31 -3.80 16.95
CA LEU A 58 7.70 -2.81 16.05
C LEU A 58 8.74 -1.91 15.37
N SER A 59 9.79 -1.52 16.10
CA SER A 59 10.91 -0.71 15.57
C SER A 59 11.71 -1.40 14.45
N ARG A 60 11.53 -2.71 14.27
CA ARG A 60 12.13 -3.48 13.16
C ARG A 60 11.39 -3.26 11.84
N ILE A 61 10.15 -2.77 11.87
CA ILE A 61 9.39 -2.40 10.68
C ILE A 61 9.84 -1.01 10.26
N ARG A 62 10.54 -0.93 9.12
CA ARG A 62 11.12 0.33 8.63
C ARG A 62 10.18 1.14 7.76
N ALA A 63 9.32 0.45 7.01
CA ALA A 63 8.26 1.04 6.21
C ALA A 63 7.17 0.00 5.93
N LEU A 64 5.96 0.46 5.65
CA LEU A 64 4.84 -0.33 5.13
C LEU A 64 4.39 0.29 3.80
N ILE A 65 4.13 -0.56 2.80
CA ILE A 65 3.43 -0.20 1.57
C ILE A 65 2.17 -1.06 1.55
N LEU A 66 1.01 -0.43 1.68
CA LEU A 66 -0.30 -1.06 1.57
C LEU A 66 -0.78 -0.96 0.12
N LEU A 67 -1.42 -2.02 -0.36
CA LEU A 67 -2.03 -2.07 -1.69
C LEU A 67 -3.51 -2.40 -1.50
N ASP A 68 -4.38 -1.43 -1.75
CA ASP A 68 -5.82 -1.62 -1.65
C ASP A 68 -6.56 -1.14 -2.90
N MET A 69 -7.60 -1.85 -3.31
CA MET A 69 -8.45 -1.54 -4.47
C MET A 69 -7.72 -1.20 -5.81
N ILE A 70 -6.45 -1.60 -5.99
CA ILE A 70 -5.60 -1.27 -7.16
C ILE A 70 -5.98 -1.97 -8.49
N GLY A 71 -7.17 -2.56 -8.55
CA GLY A 71 -7.61 -3.43 -9.64
C GLY A 71 -8.32 -2.73 -10.78
N ASP A 72 -8.83 -1.50 -10.58
CA ASP A 72 -9.76 -0.86 -11.51
C ASP A 72 -9.22 -0.75 -12.94
N LYS A 73 -10.09 -1.00 -13.93
CA LYS A 73 -9.84 -0.69 -15.34
C LYS A 73 -9.53 0.78 -15.57
N ASP A 74 -10.17 1.67 -14.82
CA ASP A 74 -9.98 3.11 -14.91
C ASP A 74 -9.04 3.62 -13.79
N LEU A 75 -7.96 2.88 -13.53
CA LEU A 75 -7.01 3.10 -12.43
C LEU A 75 -6.63 4.58 -12.19
N ASP A 76 -6.91 5.03 -10.97
CA ASP A 76 -6.77 6.41 -10.49
C ASP A 76 -6.24 6.43 -9.04
N ILE A 77 -4.94 6.19 -8.88
CA ILE A 77 -4.28 6.25 -7.58
C ILE A 77 -4.14 7.70 -7.15
N VAL A 78 -4.72 8.02 -6.00
CA VAL A 78 -4.70 9.35 -5.38
C VAL A 78 -3.74 9.37 -4.20
N ARG A 79 -3.26 10.57 -3.82
CA ARG A 79 -2.42 10.70 -2.63
C ARG A 79 -3.29 10.64 -1.40
N ASP A 80 -3.09 9.64 -0.56
CA ASP A 80 -3.64 9.64 0.79
C ASP A 80 -2.82 10.60 1.68
N ALA A 81 -3.49 11.52 2.36
CA ALA A 81 -2.90 12.53 3.21
C ALA A 81 -2.45 12.00 4.58
N TYR A 82 -2.92 10.82 5.02
CA TYR A 82 -2.36 10.16 6.20
C TYR A 82 -1.01 9.51 5.92
N SER A 83 -0.83 9.00 4.71
CA SER A 83 0.38 8.33 4.25
C SER A 83 1.62 9.19 4.36
N THR A 84 2.75 8.54 4.64
CA THR A 84 4.04 9.20 4.84
C THR A 84 4.56 9.82 3.55
N ARG A 85 4.75 11.14 3.56
CA ARG A 85 5.01 11.93 2.34
C ARG A 85 6.23 11.47 1.52
N TRP A 86 7.36 11.18 2.17
CA TRP A 86 8.58 10.79 1.46
C TRP A 86 8.43 9.43 0.73
N LEU A 87 7.60 8.52 1.24
CA LEU A 87 7.28 7.25 0.56
C LEU A 87 6.44 7.53 -0.68
N GLN A 88 5.40 8.34 -0.55
CA GLN A 88 4.55 8.74 -1.67
C GLN A 88 5.37 9.43 -2.77
N ASP A 89 6.24 10.38 -2.41
CA ASP A 89 7.02 11.13 -3.39
C ASP A 89 7.94 10.20 -4.21
N ILE A 90 8.57 9.21 -3.57
CA ILE A 90 9.35 8.20 -4.29
C ILE A 90 8.47 7.40 -5.25
N LEU A 91 7.27 6.99 -4.83
CA LEU A 91 6.33 6.20 -5.65
C LEU A 91 5.79 7.02 -6.83
N TRP A 92 5.37 8.26 -6.62
CA TRP A 92 4.86 9.16 -7.67
C TRP A 92 5.94 9.53 -8.67
N GLU A 93 7.14 9.85 -8.21
CA GLU A 93 8.26 10.10 -9.11
C GLU A 93 8.63 8.86 -9.91
N THR A 94 8.54 7.67 -9.31
CA THR A 94 8.77 6.40 -10.01
C THR A 94 7.70 6.16 -11.07
N ALA A 95 6.42 6.41 -10.76
CA ALA A 95 5.34 6.34 -11.73
C ALA A 95 5.59 7.27 -12.93
N ARG A 96 5.99 8.53 -12.67
CA ARG A 96 6.36 9.49 -13.72
C ARG A 96 7.55 9.03 -14.57
N GLN A 97 8.57 8.44 -13.95
CA GLN A 97 9.73 7.89 -14.68
C GLN A 97 9.37 6.70 -15.57
N LEU A 98 8.33 5.94 -15.20
CA LEU A 98 7.83 4.80 -15.98
C LEU A 98 6.78 5.19 -17.04
N GLY A 99 6.35 6.46 -17.09
CA GLY A 99 5.29 6.92 -18.00
C GLY A 99 3.87 6.56 -17.52
N TYR A 100 3.69 6.38 -16.21
CA TYR A 100 2.41 6.05 -15.57
C TYR A 100 1.78 7.24 -14.82
N GLU A 101 2.28 8.46 -14.99
CA GLU A 101 1.82 9.67 -14.29
C GLU A 101 0.32 9.93 -14.40
N ARG A 102 -0.31 9.50 -15.51
CA ARG A 102 -1.76 9.63 -15.69
C ARG A 102 -2.60 8.81 -14.71
N HIS A 103 -2.01 7.79 -14.08
CA HIS A 103 -2.64 6.89 -13.12
C HIS A 103 -2.30 7.25 -11.66
N PHE A 104 -1.37 8.18 -11.45
CA PHE A 104 -0.90 8.62 -10.14
C PHE A 104 -1.13 10.13 -10.04
N THR A 105 -2.29 10.50 -9.53
CA THR A 105 -2.72 11.90 -9.52
C THR A 105 -2.19 12.63 -8.28
N ASP A 106 -1.96 13.93 -8.39
CA ASP A 106 -1.56 14.78 -7.25
C ASP A 106 -2.77 15.26 -6.42
N ARG A 107 -3.97 14.74 -6.68
CA ARG A 107 -5.12 14.99 -5.81
C ARG A 107 -4.88 14.30 -4.47
N GLU A 108 -5.29 14.98 -3.42
CA GLU A 108 -5.18 14.48 -2.05
C GLU A 108 -6.56 14.12 -1.49
N THR A 109 -6.61 13.02 -0.74
CA THR A 109 -7.77 12.58 0.04
C THR A 109 -7.28 12.04 1.39
N PHE A 110 -8.19 11.74 2.31
CA PHE A 110 -7.85 11.07 3.56
C PHE A 110 -8.46 9.67 3.54
N VAL A 111 -7.63 8.64 3.63
CA VAL A 111 -8.08 7.24 3.64
C VAL A 111 -7.74 6.61 4.98
N ASP A 112 -8.76 6.31 5.77
CA ASP A 112 -8.55 5.52 6.98
C ASP A 112 -8.51 4.03 6.62
N ASP A 113 -7.34 3.39 6.70
CA ASP A 113 -7.11 2.00 6.27
C ASP A 113 -5.98 1.34 7.11
N ASP A 114 -5.62 0.09 6.86
CA ASP A 114 -4.72 -0.79 7.60
C ASP A 114 -3.30 -0.22 7.80
N HIS A 115 -2.94 0.82 7.06
CA HIS A 115 -1.69 1.54 7.22
C HIS A 115 -1.71 2.52 8.40
N VAL A 116 -2.90 3.00 8.81
CA VAL A 116 -3.07 3.99 9.88
C VAL A 116 -2.60 3.50 11.25
N PRO A 117 -2.89 2.25 11.70
CA PRO A 117 -2.34 1.74 12.95
C PRO A 117 -0.81 1.77 13.03
N PHE A 118 -0.11 1.59 11.90
CA PHE A 118 1.35 1.70 11.83
C PHE A 118 1.80 3.15 11.96
N LEU A 119 1.14 4.08 11.26
CA LEU A 119 1.42 5.52 11.37
C LEU A 119 1.25 6.03 12.80
N GLN A 120 0.19 5.61 13.50
CA GLN A 120 -0.08 5.97 14.90
C GLN A 120 1.04 5.55 15.87
N LYS A 121 1.84 4.56 15.48
CA LYS A 121 3.02 4.10 16.25
C LYS A 121 4.35 4.57 15.67
N GLY A 122 4.31 5.53 14.74
CA GLY A 122 5.50 6.14 14.15
C GLY A 122 6.21 5.28 13.11
N VAL A 123 5.58 4.22 12.60
CA VAL A 123 6.11 3.45 11.48
C VAL A 123 5.71 4.15 10.18
N PRO A 124 6.67 4.56 9.31
CA PRO A 124 6.35 5.11 8.01
C PRO A 124 5.48 4.14 7.20
N ALA A 125 4.34 4.59 6.72
CA ALA A 125 3.44 3.77 5.91
C ALA A 125 2.87 4.58 4.75
N VAL A 126 2.59 3.92 3.63
CA VAL A 126 1.92 4.50 2.48
C VAL A 126 0.83 3.57 1.99
N ASP A 127 -0.29 4.14 1.59
CA ASP A 127 -1.39 3.48 0.95
C ASP A 127 -1.44 3.80 -0.54
N LEU A 128 -1.50 2.76 -1.36
CA LEU A 128 -1.73 2.85 -2.79
C LEU A 128 -3.14 2.34 -3.06
N ILE A 129 -4.07 3.28 -3.14
CA ILE A 129 -5.50 3.01 -3.24
C ILE A 129 -6.16 3.80 -4.37
N ASP A 130 -7.08 3.12 -5.05
CA ASP A 130 -8.00 3.73 -6.01
C ASP A 130 -9.34 3.99 -5.31
N PHE A 131 -9.58 5.25 -4.98
CA PHE A 131 -10.82 5.72 -4.36
C PHE A 131 -11.80 6.32 -5.38
N ASN A 132 -11.69 5.91 -6.64
CA ASN A 132 -12.62 6.21 -7.73
C ASN A 132 -12.99 4.92 -8.50
N TYR A 133 -13.39 3.88 -7.76
CA TYR A 133 -13.68 2.55 -8.28
C TYR A 133 -15.01 2.51 -9.06
N GLY A 134 -14.90 2.74 -10.36
CA GLY A 134 -16.00 3.13 -11.23
C GLY A 134 -16.53 4.55 -10.95
N LEU A 135 -17.38 5.05 -11.85
CA LEU A 135 -17.93 6.42 -11.76
C LEU A 135 -18.59 6.67 -10.39
N TRP A 136 -18.01 7.57 -9.58
CA TRP A 136 -18.45 7.91 -8.22
C TRP A 136 -18.36 6.77 -7.19
N ASN A 137 -17.35 5.89 -7.27
CA ASN A 137 -17.18 4.72 -6.39
C ASN A 137 -18.36 3.74 -6.43
N ARG A 138 -19.10 3.71 -7.53
CA ARG A 138 -20.36 2.96 -7.63
C ARG A 138 -20.21 1.45 -7.43
N TYR A 139 -19.01 0.90 -7.61
CA TYR A 139 -18.78 -0.55 -7.47
C TYR A 139 -18.35 -0.93 -6.05
N TRP A 140 -17.74 0.00 -5.32
CA TRP A 140 -17.25 -0.24 -3.96
C TRP A 140 -18.39 -0.60 -3.00
N HIS A 141 -18.19 -1.64 -2.17
CA HIS A 141 -19.21 -2.23 -1.29
C HIS A 141 -20.51 -2.65 -2.00
N THR A 142 -20.43 -3.04 -3.27
CA THR A 142 -21.59 -3.56 -4.01
C THR A 142 -21.31 -4.96 -4.54
N ALA A 143 -22.38 -5.67 -4.90
CA ALA A 143 -22.27 -6.93 -5.63
C ALA A 143 -21.73 -6.75 -7.07
N GLU A 144 -21.55 -5.51 -7.55
CA GLU A 144 -20.92 -5.20 -8.84
C GLU A 144 -19.38 -5.18 -8.77
N ASP A 145 -18.78 -5.31 -7.58
CA ASP A 145 -17.33 -5.52 -7.42
C ASP A 145 -16.94 -6.94 -7.85
N THR A 146 -16.84 -7.11 -9.16
CA THR A 146 -16.59 -8.39 -9.83
C THR A 146 -15.38 -8.33 -10.75
N LEU A 147 -14.84 -9.50 -11.11
CA LEU A 147 -13.61 -9.61 -11.90
C LEU A 147 -13.65 -8.89 -13.26
N ASP A 148 -14.82 -8.61 -13.82
CA ASP A 148 -14.94 -7.84 -15.05
C ASP A 148 -14.64 -6.35 -14.86
N LYS A 149 -14.47 -5.84 -13.63
CA LYS A 149 -13.94 -4.49 -13.34
C LYS A 149 -12.43 -4.48 -13.18
N VAL A 150 -11.82 -5.65 -13.02
CA VAL A 150 -10.39 -5.79 -12.79
C VAL A 150 -9.61 -5.76 -14.10
N SER A 151 -8.47 -5.08 -14.09
CA SER A 151 -7.56 -4.92 -15.21
C SER A 151 -6.17 -5.46 -14.88
N PRO A 152 -5.67 -6.47 -15.63
CA PRO A 152 -4.29 -6.92 -15.51
C PRO A 152 -3.28 -5.80 -15.77
N ARG A 153 -3.63 -4.82 -16.62
CA ARG A 153 -2.79 -3.65 -16.89
C ARG A 153 -2.64 -2.77 -15.65
N SER A 154 -3.71 -2.58 -14.89
CA SER A 154 -3.72 -1.74 -13.69
C SER A 154 -2.89 -2.37 -12.58
N LEU A 155 -3.10 -3.67 -12.34
CA LEU A 155 -2.25 -4.45 -11.43
C LEU A 155 -0.77 -4.40 -11.84
N LYS A 156 -0.47 -4.48 -13.14
CA LYS A 156 0.89 -4.34 -13.64
C LYS A 156 1.47 -2.95 -13.41
N ILE A 157 0.70 -1.88 -13.63
CA ILE A 157 1.15 -0.50 -13.41
C ILE A 157 1.59 -0.31 -11.96
N VAL A 158 0.74 -0.68 -11.00
CA VAL A 158 1.07 -0.55 -9.57
C VAL A 158 2.24 -1.46 -9.20
N GLY A 159 2.25 -2.71 -9.68
CA GLY A 159 3.34 -3.64 -9.43
C GLY A 159 4.69 -3.15 -9.94
N ASP A 160 4.74 -2.62 -11.17
CA ASP A 160 5.95 -2.04 -11.77
C ASP A 160 6.48 -0.86 -10.93
N VAL A 161 5.58 0.04 -10.49
CA VAL A 161 5.94 1.19 -9.66
C VAL A 161 6.53 0.75 -8.33
N VAL A 162 5.87 -0.16 -7.61
CA VAL A 162 6.37 -0.70 -6.34
C VAL A 162 7.75 -1.34 -6.53
N LEU A 163 7.89 -2.25 -7.49
CA LEU A 163 9.15 -2.97 -7.74
C LEU A 163 10.30 -2.03 -8.10
N ARG A 164 10.02 -0.98 -8.86
CA ARG A 164 11.01 0.00 -9.32
C ARG A 164 11.36 1.02 -8.24
N ALA A 165 10.43 1.32 -7.33
CA ALA A 165 10.62 2.26 -6.24
C ALA A 165 11.47 1.67 -5.09
N LEU A 166 11.42 0.33 -4.89
CA LEU A 166 12.08 -0.35 -3.77
C LEU A 166 13.54 0.11 -3.53
N PRO A 167 14.46 0.13 -4.51
CA PRO A 167 15.85 0.55 -4.26
C PRO A 167 15.97 1.98 -3.72
N ARG A 168 15.09 2.90 -4.16
CA ARG A 168 15.07 4.28 -3.68
C ARG A 168 14.53 4.37 -2.25
N ILE A 169 13.51 3.58 -1.94
CA ILE A 169 12.96 3.47 -0.57
C ILE A 169 14.03 2.91 0.38
N GLU A 170 14.71 1.84 -0.02
CA GLU A 170 15.80 1.23 0.76
C GLU A 170 16.94 2.23 1.02
N ALA A 171 17.33 2.99 -0.01
CA ALA A 171 18.34 4.04 0.13
C ALA A 171 17.92 5.16 1.10
N ALA A 172 16.66 5.59 1.04
CA ALA A 172 16.11 6.60 1.95
C ALA A 172 16.11 6.10 3.41
N LEU A 173 15.69 4.84 3.63
CA LEU A 173 15.73 4.20 4.95
C LEU A 173 17.17 4.06 5.49
N ALA A 174 18.13 3.72 4.64
CA ALA A 174 19.54 3.61 5.02
C ALA A 174 20.18 4.97 5.32
N ALA A 175 19.70 6.05 4.71
CA ALA A 175 20.12 7.40 5.04
C ALA A 175 19.54 7.88 6.39
N ALA A 176 18.27 7.54 6.68
CA ALA A 176 17.63 7.91 7.94
C ALA A 176 18.24 7.20 9.17
N GLY A 177 18.61 5.93 9.04
CA GLY A 177 19.20 5.15 10.14
C GLY A 177 20.67 5.45 10.48
N ARG A 178 21.32 6.36 9.73
CA ARG A 178 22.71 6.82 10.00
C ARG A 178 22.76 8.09 10.86
N ARG A 179 21.60 8.60 11.29
CA ARG A 179 21.45 9.74 12.21
C ARG A 179 21.04 9.23 13.59
#